data_AF-A0AAE0DMZ4-F1
#
_entry.id   AF-A0AAE0DMZ4-F1
#
_cell.length_a   1.000
_cell.length_b   1.000
_cell.length_c   1.000
_cell.angle_alpha   90.00
_cell.angle_beta   90.00
_cell.angle_gamma   90.00
#
_symmetry.space_group_name_H-M   'P 1'
#
loop_
_entity.id
_entity.type
_entity.pdbx_description
1 polymer ?
#
loop_
_entity_poly.entity_id
_entity_poly.type
_entity_poly.pdbx_seq_one_letter_code
_entity_poly.pdbx_strand_id
1 'polypeptide(L)'
;MAVGKLGDYDTAAHFESLLSITDIILDGYRPNSLTRLGYGPSQLLEVALSRNKSIVYMSESCFGALPPSASEAPDSNLTKWSLRAGWQQIADCITGDVYLLSLGLYPPELVQELITRFRNAGFYGKREGGLIHSDSVDAIGKPELAAMREVSPQLFEDRYFHRAWSRSFGAKVRYVRSAVDIEGVRVRFERGTRPNRCDKGEWEWWEGEGEFINA
;
A
#
# COMPACT_ATOMS: atom_id res chain seq x y z
N MET A 1 24.40 -9.11 -27.68
CA MET A 1 24.29 -8.87 -26.22
C MET A 1 24.99 -7.56 -25.93
N ALA A 2 24.25 -6.57 -25.43
CA ALA A 2 24.83 -5.29 -25.02
C ALA A 2 25.43 -5.46 -23.61
N VAL A 3 26.71 -5.14 -23.47
CA VAL A 3 27.46 -5.29 -22.21
C VAL A 3 26.99 -4.21 -21.23
N GLY A 4 26.34 -4.61 -20.13
CA GLY A 4 25.78 -3.69 -19.13
C GLY A 4 26.87 -3.04 -18.27
N LYS A 5 26.80 -1.72 -18.09
CA LYS A 5 27.67 -0.99 -17.15
C LYS A 5 27.15 -1.20 -15.73
N LEU A 6 27.90 -1.92 -14.89
CA LEU A 6 27.83 -1.83 -13.44
C LEU A 6 29.26 -1.67 -12.91
N GLY A 7 29.77 -0.43 -12.95
CA GLY A 7 31.06 -0.02 -12.33
C GLY A 7 32.33 -0.47 -13.03
N ASP A 8 32.53 -1.79 -13.18
CA ASP A 8 33.64 -2.47 -13.84
C ASP A 8 33.16 -3.75 -14.56
N TYR A 9 34.03 -4.41 -15.34
CA TYR A 9 33.65 -5.58 -16.15
C TYR A 9 33.37 -6.83 -15.30
N ASP A 10 34.10 -7.03 -14.20
CA ASP A 10 33.97 -8.21 -13.34
C ASP A 10 32.64 -8.18 -12.56
N THR A 11 32.22 -7.00 -12.11
CA THR A 11 30.94 -6.79 -11.41
C THR A 11 29.76 -7.01 -12.35
N ALA A 12 29.86 -6.57 -13.62
CA ALA A 12 28.81 -6.80 -14.60
C ALA A 12 28.62 -8.29 -14.92
N ALA A 13 29.71 -9.02 -15.19
CA ALA A 13 29.66 -10.45 -15.46
C ALA A 13 29.12 -11.25 -14.25
N HIS A 14 29.52 -10.87 -13.03
CA HIS A 14 28.99 -11.48 -11.82
C HIS A 14 27.48 -11.24 -11.67
N PHE A 15 27.02 -10.01 -11.92
CA PHE A 15 25.60 -9.68 -11.87
C PHE A 15 24.78 -10.46 -12.92
N GLU A 16 25.27 -10.60 -14.15
CA GLU A 16 24.64 -11.42 -15.19
C GLU A 16 24.53 -12.90 -14.79
N SER A 17 25.58 -13.44 -14.14
CA SER A 17 25.55 -14.80 -13.58
C SER A 17 24.49 -14.94 -12.50
N LEU A 18 24.37 -13.97 -11.59
CA LEU A 18 23.32 -13.97 -10.57
C LEU A 18 21.94 -13.89 -11.20
N LEU A 19 21.78 -13.02 -12.20
CA LEU A 19 20.54 -12.89 -12.92
C LEU A 19 20.13 -14.27 -13.39
N SER A 20 20.96 -15.06 -14.08
CA SER A 20 20.64 -16.38 -14.68
C SER A 20 19.87 -17.36 -13.78
N ILE A 21 20.06 -17.29 -12.46
CA ILE A 21 19.42 -18.16 -11.47
C ILE A 21 18.32 -17.45 -10.65
N THR A 22 18.16 -16.13 -10.82
CA THR A 22 17.28 -15.29 -10.01
C THR A 22 15.80 -15.54 -10.31
N ASP A 23 15.01 -15.73 -9.26
CA ASP A 23 13.55 -15.79 -9.33
C ASP A 23 12.89 -14.44 -9.03
N ILE A 24 13.50 -13.65 -8.14
CA ILE A 24 12.95 -12.39 -7.63
C ILE A 24 14.01 -11.30 -7.64
N ILE A 25 13.67 -10.14 -8.18
CA ILE A 25 14.49 -8.92 -8.12
C ILE A 25 13.73 -7.89 -7.29
N LEU A 26 14.43 -7.33 -6.29
CA LEU A 26 13.93 -6.23 -5.46
C LEU A 26 14.76 -4.97 -5.79
N ASP A 27 14.08 -3.92 -6.26
CA ASP A 27 14.71 -2.66 -6.70
C ASP A 27 14.16 -1.46 -5.90
N GLY A 28 14.95 -0.97 -4.95
CA GLY A 28 14.66 0.26 -4.19
C GLY A 28 15.39 1.50 -4.71
N TYR A 29 15.98 1.46 -5.91
CA TYR A 29 16.66 2.61 -6.47
C TYR A 29 15.68 3.65 -7.02
N ARG A 30 16.20 4.85 -7.31
CA ARG A 30 15.42 5.88 -8.01
C ARG A 30 14.86 5.31 -9.32
N PRO A 31 13.68 5.77 -9.77
CA PRO A 31 13.14 5.34 -11.04
C PRO A 31 14.17 5.39 -12.19
N ASN A 32 14.11 4.37 -13.06
CA ASN A 32 15.01 4.16 -14.19
C ASN A 32 16.49 3.91 -13.86
N SER A 33 16.87 3.69 -12.59
CA SER A 33 18.28 3.48 -12.24
C SER A 33 18.85 2.21 -12.85
N LEU A 34 18.17 1.06 -12.70
CA LEU A 34 18.61 -0.18 -13.36
C LEU A 34 18.51 -0.09 -14.89
N THR A 35 17.49 0.60 -15.43
CA THR A 35 17.36 0.85 -16.86
C THR A 35 18.60 1.55 -17.44
N ARG A 36 19.14 2.57 -16.75
CA ARG A 36 20.38 3.26 -17.16
C ARG A 36 21.61 2.36 -17.16
N LEU A 37 21.59 1.26 -16.41
CA LEU A 37 22.66 0.26 -16.33
C LEU A 37 22.46 -0.89 -17.32
N GLY A 38 21.34 -0.90 -18.06
CA GLY A 38 20.99 -1.96 -19.02
C GLY A 38 20.19 -3.11 -18.41
N TYR A 39 19.64 -2.95 -17.22
CA TYR A 39 18.90 -4.00 -16.49
C TYR A 39 17.48 -3.55 -16.13
N GLY A 40 16.85 -2.78 -17.01
CA GLY A 40 15.45 -2.38 -16.87
C GLY A 40 14.49 -3.55 -17.16
N PRO A 41 13.17 -3.34 -16.98
CA PRO A 41 12.16 -4.39 -17.19
C PRO A 41 12.27 -5.10 -18.55
N SER A 42 12.52 -4.38 -19.64
CA SER A 42 12.66 -4.96 -20.98
C SER A 42 13.87 -5.91 -21.08
N GLN A 43 15.01 -5.54 -20.50
CA GLN A 43 16.20 -6.40 -20.52
C GLN A 43 16.04 -7.60 -19.58
N LEU A 44 15.40 -7.41 -18.43
CA LEU A 44 15.06 -8.51 -17.53
C LEU A 44 14.08 -9.50 -18.17
N LEU A 45 13.17 -9.00 -19.03
CA LEU A 45 12.28 -9.86 -19.82
C LEU A 45 13.07 -10.71 -20.82
N GLU A 46 14.04 -10.15 -21.54
CA GLU A 46 14.93 -10.93 -22.43
C GLU A 46 15.67 -12.03 -21.65
N VAL A 47 16.15 -11.70 -20.46
CA VAL A 47 16.81 -12.63 -19.55
C VAL A 47 15.86 -13.74 -19.08
N ALA A 48 14.60 -13.41 -18.77
CA ALA A 48 13.56 -14.38 -18.39
C ALA A 48 13.17 -15.30 -19.57
N LEU A 49 13.09 -14.76 -20.79
CA LEU A 49 12.83 -15.51 -22.00
C LEU A 49 13.96 -16.49 -22.32
N SER A 50 15.22 -16.03 -22.24
CA SER A 50 16.38 -16.86 -22.58
C SER A 50 16.57 -18.06 -21.65
N ARG A 51 16.19 -17.94 -20.37
CA ARG A 51 16.22 -19.06 -19.41
C ARG A 51 14.96 -19.92 -19.41
N ASN A 52 13.93 -19.55 -20.17
CA ASN A 52 12.59 -20.16 -20.12
C ASN A 52 12.00 -20.22 -18.69
N LYS A 53 12.15 -19.13 -17.93
CA LYS A 53 11.71 -19.01 -16.53
C LYS A 53 11.45 -17.54 -16.23
N SER A 54 10.25 -17.24 -15.74
CA SER A 54 9.85 -15.87 -15.41
C SER A 54 10.64 -15.32 -14.21
N ILE A 55 10.77 -13.99 -14.13
CA ILE A 55 11.32 -13.27 -12.99
C ILE A 55 10.21 -12.41 -12.39
N VAL A 56 10.06 -12.44 -11.07
CA VAL A 56 9.23 -11.47 -10.34
C VAL A 56 10.08 -10.24 -10.06
N TYR A 57 9.70 -9.08 -10.60
CA TYR A 57 10.37 -7.82 -10.34
C TYR A 57 9.50 -6.95 -9.44
N MET A 58 10.06 -6.51 -8.31
CA MET A 58 9.40 -5.63 -7.36
C MET A 58 10.21 -4.34 -7.26
N SER A 59 9.60 -3.23 -7.67
CA SER A 59 10.15 -1.90 -7.42
C SER A 59 9.55 -1.33 -6.15
N GLU A 60 10.41 -0.86 -5.25
CA GLU A 60 10.04 -0.16 -4.02
C GLU A 60 10.40 1.32 -4.16
N SER A 61 9.46 2.18 -3.77
CA SER A 61 9.68 3.63 -3.72
C SER A 61 8.71 4.27 -2.74
N CYS A 62 9.13 5.35 -2.08
CA CYS A 62 8.29 6.01 -1.08
C CYS A 62 7.05 6.71 -1.65
N PHE A 63 7.03 7.02 -2.95
CA PHE A 63 5.97 7.83 -3.57
C PHE A 63 5.31 7.15 -4.77
N GLY A 64 5.60 5.87 -5.00
CA GLY A 64 5.09 5.12 -6.15
C GLY A 64 5.89 5.34 -7.43
N ALA A 65 5.52 4.55 -8.44
CA ALA A 65 6.20 4.47 -9.73
C ALA A 65 5.87 5.66 -10.63
N LEU A 66 6.78 5.91 -11.58
CA LEU A 66 6.55 6.87 -12.64
C LEU A 66 5.41 6.42 -13.55
N PRO A 67 4.64 7.37 -14.09
CA PRO A 67 3.76 7.09 -15.21
C PRO A 67 4.55 6.62 -16.45
N PRO A 68 3.93 5.83 -17.34
CA PRO A 68 4.57 5.20 -18.48
C PRO A 68 4.97 6.25 -19.52
N SER A 69 4.21 7.35 -19.60
CA SER A 69 4.47 8.48 -20.46
C SER A 69 4.22 9.83 -19.76
N ALA A 70 4.93 10.86 -20.23
CA ALA A 70 4.71 12.24 -19.80
C ALA A 70 3.32 12.79 -20.19
N SER A 71 2.65 12.18 -21.17
CA SER A 71 1.30 12.54 -21.63
C SER A 71 0.18 11.97 -20.76
N GLU A 72 0.41 10.87 -20.06
CA GLU A 72 -0.58 10.19 -19.20
C GLU A 72 -0.61 10.76 -17.78
N ALA A 73 0.30 11.67 -17.44
CA ALA A 73 0.25 12.38 -16.17
C ALA A 73 0.76 13.82 -16.28
N PRO A 74 0.13 14.65 -17.13
CA PRO A 74 0.51 16.03 -17.27
C PRO A 74 0.08 16.73 -15.97
N ASP A 75 1.06 17.10 -15.16
CA ASP A 75 0.88 17.91 -13.95
C ASP A 75 0.19 17.24 -12.74
N SER A 76 0.15 15.91 -12.65
CA SER A 76 -0.29 15.26 -11.41
C SER A 76 0.75 15.45 -10.29
N ASN A 77 0.30 15.72 -9.06
CA ASN A 77 1.19 15.76 -7.90
C ASN A 77 1.96 14.44 -7.76
N LEU A 78 1.37 13.30 -8.14
CA LEU A 78 2.00 11.98 -8.12
C LEU A 78 3.25 11.91 -9.00
N THR A 79 3.23 12.45 -10.22
CA THR A 79 4.43 12.54 -11.09
C THR A 79 5.52 13.39 -10.45
N LYS A 80 5.14 14.48 -9.76
CA LYS A 80 6.09 15.36 -9.06
C LYS A 80 6.72 14.68 -7.85
N TRP A 81 6.01 13.79 -7.16
CA TRP A 81 6.50 13.09 -5.97
C TRP A 81 7.30 11.83 -6.31
N SER A 82 6.92 11.05 -7.33
CA SER A 82 7.61 9.81 -7.75
C SER A 82 9.10 10.00 -8.11
N LEU A 83 9.48 11.19 -8.58
CA LEU A 83 10.89 11.54 -8.86
C LEU A 83 11.68 12.01 -7.63
N ARG A 84 11.01 12.28 -6.50
CA ARG A 84 11.66 12.84 -5.31
C ARG A 84 12.36 11.79 -4.48
N ALA A 85 13.35 12.26 -3.74
CA ALA A 85 13.93 11.48 -2.66
C ALA A 85 12.90 11.29 -1.54
N GLY A 86 12.57 10.04 -1.26
CA GLY A 86 11.82 9.64 -0.08
C GLY A 86 12.72 8.87 0.87
N TRP A 87 12.54 9.16 2.15
CA TRP A 87 13.03 8.39 3.29
C TRP A 87 11.88 8.34 4.29
N GLN A 88 11.96 7.41 5.26
CA GLN A 88 10.89 7.18 6.23
C GLN A 88 10.36 8.49 6.84
N GLN A 89 11.22 9.40 7.29
CA GLN A 89 10.77 10.65 7.92
C GLN A 89 9.94 11.54 6.99
N ILE A 90 10.20 11.52 5.69
CA ILE A 90 9.43 12.29 4.70
C ILE A 90 8.09 11.61 4.46
N ALA A 91 8.07 10.28 4.37
CA ALA A 91 6.83 9.51 4.24
C ALA A 91 5.93 9.70 5.47
N ASP A 92 6.48 9.62 6.67
CA ASP A 92 5.75 9.83 7.94
C ASP A 92 5.16 11.25 8.02
N CYS A 93 5.88 12.27 7.54
CA CYS A 93 5.37 13.65 7.47
C CYS A 93 4.22 13.80 6.47
N ILE A 94 4.32 13.17 5.30
CA ILE A 94 3.33 13.32 4.22
C ILE A 94 2.05 12.53 4.51
N THR A 95 2.17 11.39 5.16
CA THR A 95 1.04 10.54 5.55
C THR A 95 0.32 11.05 6.79
N GLY A 96 0.95 11.98 7.53
CA GLY A 96 0.39 12.57 8.75
C GLY A 96 0.70 11.77 10.01
N ASP A 97 1.51 10.71 9.93
CA ASP A 97 1.90 9.89 11.07
C ASP A 97 2.59 10.71 12.15
N VAL A 98 3.48 11.63 11.77
CA VAL A 98 4.15 12.54 12.72
C VAL A 98 3.14 13.43 13.44
N TYR A 99 2.11 13.91 12.74
CA TYR A 99 1.05 14.70 13.37
C TYR A 99 0.26 13.85 14.36
N LEU A 100 -0.14 12.64 14.00
CA LEU A 100 -0.86 11.72 14.88
C LEU A 100 -0.05 11.38 16.14
N LEU A 101 1.25 11.12 16.00
CA LEU A 101 2.15 10.87 17.12
C LEU A 101 2.28 12.11 18.04
N SER A 102 2.24 13.32 17.46
CA SER A 102 2.33 14.57 18.22
C SER A 102 1.10 14.86 19.09
N LEU A 103 -0.05 14.26 18.80
CA LEU A 103 -1.27 14.40 19.61
C LEU A 103 -1.13 13.75 21.00
N GLY A 104 -0.10 12.91 21.19
CA GLY A 104 0.14 12.20 22.44
C GLY A 104 -0.74 10.98 22.62
N LEU A 105 -0.49 10.25 23.70
CA LEU A 105 -1.30 9.10 24.07
C LEU A 105 -2.56 9.54 24.82
N TYR A 106 -3.62 8.75 24.72
CA TYR A 106 -4.77 8.90 25.59
C TYR A 106 -4.37 8.74 27.07
N PRO A 107 -5.07 9.40 28.02
CA PRO A 107 -4.80 9.24 29.43
C PRO A 107 -4.82 7.75 29.85
N PRO A 108 -3.88 7.27 30.68
CA PRO A 108 -3.78 5.86 31.04
C PRO A 108 -5.07 5.27 31.60
N GLU A 109 -5.84 6.06 32.35
CA GLU A 109 -7.14 5.70 32.90
C GLU A 109 -8.18 5.39 31.81
N LEU A 110 -8.20 6.19 30.74
CA LEU A 110 -9.10 5.97 29.60
C LEU A 110 -8.70 4.71 28.84
N VAL A 111 -7.39 4.50 28.63
CA VAL A 111 -6.87 3.29 27.99
C VAL A 111 -7.26 2.05 28.79
N GLN A 112 -7.09 2.09 30.12
CA GLN A 112 -7.43 0.98 31.01
C GLN A 112 -8.94 0.70 31.03
N GLU A 113 -9.76 1.75 30.98
CA GLU A 113 -11.21 1.64 30.86
C GLU A 113 -11.61 0.95 29.54
N LEU A 114 -11.03 1.37 28.40
CA LEU A 114 -11.29 0.77 27.10
C LEU A 114 -10.86 -0.70 27.06
N ILE A 115 -9.68 -1.04 27.56
CA ILE A 115 -9.22 -2.45 27.68
C ILE A 115 -10.24 -3.28 28.46
N THR A 116 -10.77 -2.74 29.56
CA THR A 116 -11.76 -3.42 30.40
C THR A 116 -13.07 -3.64 29.65
N ARG A 117 -13.58 -2.62 28.95
CA ARG A 117 -14.81 -2.71 28.15
C ARG A 117 -14.66 -3.75 27.02
N PHE A 118 -13.55 -3.74 26.29
CA PHE A 118 -13.29 -4.71 25.22
C PHE A 118 -13.12 -6.13 25.75
N ARG A 119 -12.51 -6.29 26.93
CA ARG A 119 -12.44 -7.60 27.62
C ARG A 119 -13.83 -8.13 27.95
N ASN A 120 -14.70 -7.28 28.48
CA ASN A 120 -16.08 -7.66 28.82
C ASN A 120 -16.91 -8.01 27.58
N ALA A 121 -16.68 -7.32 26.46
CA ALA A 121 -17.26 -7.64 25.15
C ALA A 121 -16.65 -8.92 24.51
N GLY A 122 -15.76 -9.61 25.23
CA GLY A 122 -15.16 -10.88 24.82
C GLY A 122 -14.09 -10.77 23.74
N PHE A 123 -13.56 -9.56 23.47
CA PHE A 123 -12.50 -9.37 22.46
C PHE A 123 -11.26 -10.21 22.76
N TYR A 124 -10.82 -10.20 24.02
CA TYR A 124 -9.60 -10.89 24.46
C TYR A 124 -9.81 -12.36 24.87
N GLY A 125 -11.02 -12.94 24.74
CA GLY A 125 -11.34 -14.15 25.52
C GLY A 125 -12.48 -15.06 25.07
N LYS A 126 -12.82 -15.15 23.78
CA LYS A 126 -13.73 -16.22 23.28
C LYS A 126 -13.03 -17.54 22.93
N ARG A 127 -11.69 -17.53 22.86
CA ARG A 127 -10.84 -18.70 22.60
C ARG A 127 -10.08 -19.06 23.89
N GLU A 128 -9.97 -20.35 24.19
CA GLU A 128 -9.10 -20.83 25.28
C GLU A 128 -7.67 -20.37 25.02
N GLY A 129 -7.11 -19.52 25.89
CA GLY A 129 -5.80 -18.87 25.73
C GLY A 129 -5.80 -17.44 25.19
N GLY A 130 -6.95 -16.89 24.77
CA GLY A 130 -7.07 -15.49 24.30
C GLY A 130 -6.37 -15.20 22.96
N LEU A 131 -6.20 -13.90 22.66
CA LEU A 131 -5.40 -13.45 21.51
C LEU A 131 -3.90 -13.57 21.81
N ILE A 132 -3.12 -14.01 20.83
CA ILE A 132 -1.65 -14.10 20.91
C ILE A 132 -0.96 -13.21 19.87
N HIS A 133 0.33 -12.93 20.09
CA HIS A 133 1.13 -12.05 19.23
C HIS A 133 1.22 -12.50 17.76
N SER A 134 0.90 -13.75 17.46
CA SER A 134 0.95 -14.36 16.12
C SER A 134 -0.43 -14.67 15.52
N ASP A 135 -1.52 -14.25 16.16
CA ASP A 135 -2.85 -14.36 15.54
C ASP A 135 -2.93 -13.48 14.28
N SER A 136 -3.57 -14.01 13.24
CA SER A 136 -3.71 -13.30 11.97
C SER A 136 -4.71 -12.13 12.06
N VAL A 137 -4.66 -11.22 11.08
CA VAL A 137 -5.67 -10.16 10.92
C VAL A 137 -7.09 -10.74 10.87
N ASP A 138 -7.28 -11.90 10.25
CA ASP A 138 -8.58 -12.57 10.20
C ASP A 138 -9.05 -13.06 11.59
N ALA A 139 -8.11 -13.53 12.41
CA ALA A 139 -8.38 -14.00 13.76
C ALA A 139 -8.72 -12.84 14.72
N ILE A 140 -8.11 -11.66 14.52
CA ILE A 140 -8.30 -10.48 15.38
C ILE A 140 -9.48 -9.62 14.91
N GLY A 141 -9.61 -9.39 13.60
CA GLY A 141 -10.48 -8.35 13.06
C GLY A 141 -11.99 -8.62 13.24
N LYS A 142 -12.44 -9.88 13.13
CA LYS A 142 -13.86 -10.22 13.37
C LYS A 142 -14.25 -10.03 14.84
N PRO A 143 -13.51 -10.58 15.83
CA PRO A 143 -13.76 -10.29 17.24
C PRO A 143 -13.67 -8.82 17.59
N GLU A 144 -12.68 -8.09 17.04
CA GLU A 144 -12.50 -6.66 17.27
C GLU A 144 -13.74 -5.88 16.84
N LEU A 145 -14.20 -6.09 15.60
CA LEU A 145 -15.36 -5.39 15.05
C LEU A 145 -16.64 -5.69 15.86
N ALA A 146 -16.80 -6.92 16.33
CA ALA A 146 -17.92 -7.30 17.19
C ALA A 146 -17.87 -6.57 18.54
N ALA A 147 -16.70 -6.53 19.18
CA ALA A 147 -16.50 -5.83 20.45
C ALA A 147 -16.66 -4.31 20.29
N MET A 148 -16.15 -3.71 19.22
CA MET A 148 -16.34 -2.28 18.92
C MET A 148 -17.82 -1.92 18.82
N ARG A 149 -18.64 -2.76 18.16
CA ARG A 149 -20.08 -2.53 18.02
C ARG A 149 -20.82 -2.58 19.36
N GLU A 150 -20.36 -3.42 20.28
CA GLU A 150 -20.92 -3.52 21.63
C GLU A 150 -20.47 -2.34 22.51
N VAL A 151 -19.18 -2.04 22.52
CA VAL A 151 -18.57 -1.02 23.39
C VAL A 151 -18.91 0.40 22.93
N SER A 152 -19.06 0.63 21.63
CA SER A 152 -19.26 1.96 21.05
C SER A 152 -20.13 1.91 19.79
N PRO A 153 -21.43 1.57 19.93
CA PRO A 153 -22.36 1.45 18.81
C PRO A 153 -22.50 2.75 18.01
N GLN A 154 -22.31 3.91 18.64
CA GLN A 154 -22.36 5.22 18.00
C GLN A 154 -21.34 5.39 16.87
N LEU A 155 -20.20 4.67 16.92
CA LEU A 155 -19.19 4.69 15.85
C LEU A 155 -19.68 4.02 14.56
N PHE A 156 -20.79 3.26 14.62
CA PHE A 156 -21.35 2.53 13.49
C PHE A 156 -22.56 3.21 12.85
N GLU A 157 -22.88 4.42 13.29
CA GLU A 157 -23.93 5.27 12.72
C GLU A 157 -23.60 5.67 11.27
N ASP A 158 -24.65 5.75 10.43
CA ASP A 158 -24.51 5.97 8.99
C ASP A 158 -23.77 7.28 8.62
N ARG A 159 -23.79 8.29 9.48
CA ARG A 159 -23.06 9.55 9.26
C ARG A 159 -21.55 9.37 9.11
N TYR A 160 -20.98 8.32 9.71
CA TYR A 160 -19.54 8.03 9.65
C TYR A 160 -19.13 7.18 8.45
N PHE A 161 -20.08 6.78 7.58
CA PHE A 161 -19.79 5.92 6.45
C PHE A 161 -20.18 6.54 5.11
N HIS A 162 -19.41 6.21 4.08
CA HIS A 162 -19.81 6.27 2.69
C HIS A 162 -20.36 4.92 2.24
N ARG A 163 -21.20 4.94 1.21
CA ARG A 163 -21.65 3.75 0.50
C ARG A 163 -21.41 3.95 -0.99
N ALA A 164 -20.77 2.99 -1.63
CA ALA A 164 -20.56 3.00 -3.07
C ALA A 164 -20.78 1.60 -3.63
N TRP A 165 -21.15 1.51 -4.89
CA TRP A 165 -21.12 0.23 -5.59
C TRP A 165 -19.65 -0.17 -5.82
N SER A 166 -19.26 -1.38 -5.43
CA SER A 166 -17.99 -1.97 -5.81
C SER A 166 -18.23 -3.02 -6.87
N ARG A 167 -17.74 -2.76 -8.08
CA ARG A 167 -17.76 -3.73 -9.17
C ARG A 167 -17.01 -5.02 -8.80
N SER A 168 -15.88 -4.87 -8.10
CA SER A 168 -15.01 -5.98 -7.69
C SER A 168 -15.67 -6.93 -6.70
N PHE A 169 -16.50 -6.40 -5.81
CA PHE A 169 -17.30 -7.20 -4.87
C PHE A 169 -18.69 -7.56 -5.41
N GLY A 170 -19.11 -6.98 -6.55
CA GLY A 170 -20.47 -7.13 -7.07
C GLY A 170 -21.55 -6.66 -6.09
N ALA A 171 -21.23 -5.68 -5.25
CA ALA A 171 -22.09 -5.28 -4.13
C ALA A 171 -21.93 -3.81 -3.75
N LYS A 172 -22.96 -3.26 -3.10
CA LYS A 172 -22.86 -1.96 -2.43
C LYS A 172 -22.07 -2.12 -1.14
N VAL A 173 -20.86 -1.57 -1.13
CA VAL A 173 -19.94 -1.61 0.01
C VAL A 173 -20.13 -0.39 0.90
N ARG A 174 -19.82 -0.55 2.18
CA ARG A 174 -19.86 0.51 3.19
C ARG A 174 -18.46 0.66 3.82
N TYR A 175 -17.93 1.87 3.87
CA TYR A 175 -16.60 2.16 4.41
C TYR A 175 -16.56 3.54 5.07
N VAL A 176 -15.57 3.78 5.92
CA VAL A 176 -15.49 4.96 6.80
C VAL A 176 -15.24 6.23 5.97
N ARG A 177 -15.84 7.36 6.36
CA ARG A 177 -15.55 8.68 5.79
C ARG A 177 -14.15 9.15 6.17
N SER A 178 -13.65 10.21 5.51
CA SER A 178 -12.46 10.89 6.01
C SER A 178 -12.69 11.32 7.46
N ALA A 179 -11.72 11.06 8.33
CA ALA A 179 -11.74 11.51 9.72
C ALA A 179 -11.35 12.99 9.86
N VAL A 180 -10.86 13.61 8.78
CA VAL A 180 -10.37 14.98 8.76
C VAL A 180 -11.04 15.79 7.65
N ASP A 181 -11.33 17.05 7.97
CA ASP A 181 -11.68 18.10 7.02
C ASP A 181 -10.62 19.19 7.14
N ILE A 182 -10.01 19.57 6.01
CA ILE A 182 -8.89 20.50 5.97
C ILE A 182 -9.29 21.63 5.02
N GLU A 183 -9.37 22.85 5.56
CA GLU A 183 -9.76 24.03 4.80
C GLU A 183 -8.87 24.21 3.56
N GLY A 184 -9.50 24.40 2.39
CA GLY A 184 -8.81 24.55 1.12
C GLY A 184 -8.29 23.24 0.49
N VAL A 185 -8.44 22.08 1.15
CA VAL A 185 -8.01 20.78 0.65
C VAL A 185 -9.20 19.85 0.46
N ARG A 186 -9.38 19.36 -0.77
CA ARG A 186 -10.43 18.36 -1.07
C ARG A 186 -9.95 16.97 -0.63
N VAL A 187 -10.44 16.49 0.52
CA VAL A 187 -10.21 15.11 0.97
C VAL A 187 -11.37 14.22 0.51
N ARG A 188 -11.09 13.27 -0.40
CA ARG A 188 -12.10 12.34 -0.95
C ARG A 188 -11.50 10.97 -1.25
N PHE A 189 -12.36 9.95 -1.33
CA PHE A 189 -12.01 8.68 -1.95
C PHE A 189 -12.33 8.74 -3.44
N GLU A 190 -11.34 8.48 -4.27
CA GLU A 190 -11.53 8.47 -5.73
C GLU A 190 -12.01 7.12 -6.27
N ARG A 191 -11.92 6.05 -5.47
CA ARG A 191 -12.23 4.68 -5.89
C ARG A 191 -12.98 3.91 -4.82
N GLY A 192 -13.83 2.99 -5.25
CA GLY A 192 -14.49 2.01 -4.36
C GLY A 192 -13.50 0.96 -3.84
N THR A 193 -13.84 0.32 -2.73
CA THR A 193 -13.02 -0.78 -2.18
C THR A 193 -12.95 -1.97 -3.14
N ARG A 194 -11.81 -2.67 -3.16
CA ARG A 194 -11.55 -3.84 -4.01
C ARG A 194 -10.79 -4.90 -3.19
N PRO A 195 -11.00 -6.20 -3.46
CA PRO A 195 -10.18 -7.25 -2.89
C PRO A 195 -8.81 -7.33 -3.59
N ASN A 196 -7.84 -7.95 -2.92
CA ASN A 196 -6.56 -8.32 -3.55
C ASN A 196 -6.81 -9.15 -4.82
N ARG A 197 -5.96 -8.97 -5.84
CA ARG A 197 -6.06 -9.62 -7.18
C ARG A 197 -7.28 -9.19 -8.02
N CYS A 198 -8.00 -8.13 -7.64
CA CYS A 198 -9.04 -7.57 -8.49
C CYS A 198 -8.47 -7.04 -9.81
N ASP A 199 -7.35 -6.33 -9.73
CA ASP A 199 -6.73 -5.69 -10.87
C ASP A 199 -5.79 -6.68 -11.58
N LYS A 200 -5.68 -6.56 -12.91
CA LYS A 200 -4.77 -7.39 -13.69
C LYS A 200 -3.32 -7.03 -13.38
N GLY A 201 -2.45 -8.04 -13.36
CA GLY A 201 -1.00 -7.81 -13.27
C GLY A 201 -0.48 -7.26 -14.58
N GLU A 202 -0.32 -5.94 -14.65
CA GLU A 202 0.14 -5.23 -15.85
C GLU A 202 1.35 -4.35 -15.49
N TRP A 203 2.21 -4.11 -16.48
CA TRP A 203 3.39 -3.25 -16.35
C TRP A 203 3.09 -1.78 -16.69
N GLU A 204 1.90 -1.51 -17.21
CA GLU A 204 1.41 -0.16 -17.45
C GLU A 204 0.99 0.49 -16.13
N TRP A 205 1.05 1.82 -16.09
CA TRP A 205 0.78 2.58 -14.88
C TRP A 205 -0.69 2.49 -14.50
N TRP A 206 -0.92 2.54 -13.19
CA TRP A 206 -2.22 2.44 -12.57
C TRP A 206 -3.05 3.71 -12.78
N GLU A 207 -3.64 3.92 -13.96
CA GLU A 207 -4.64 4.97 -14.07
C GLU A 207 -5.83 4.70 -13.12
N GLY A 208 -6.34 5.78 -12.52
CA GLY A 208 -7.66 5.84 -11.92
C GLY A 208 -8.68 5.22 -12.84
N GLU A 209 -9.24 4.05 -12.54
CA GLU A 209 -10.55 3.74 -13.09
C GLU A 209 -11.49 4.84 -12.59
N GLY A 210 -11.82 5.78 -13.49
CA GLY A 210 -12.45 7.07 -13.24
C GLY A 210 -13.91 7.01 -12.81
N GLU A 211 -14.32 5.97 -12.08
CA GLU A 211 -15.59 5.99 -11.36
C GLU A 211 -15.39 6.78 -10.07
N PHE A 212 -15.35 8.10 -10.20
CA PHE A 212 -15.44 8.99 -9.06
C PHE A 212 -16.68 8.63 -8.26
N ILE A 213 -16.48 8.33 -6.98
CA ILE A 213 -17.59 8.17 -6.06
C ILE A 213 -18.17 9.57 -5.89
N ASN A 214 -19.29 9.83 -6.56
CA ASN A 214 -20.13 10.98 -6.25
C ASN A 214 -20.59 10.82 -4.80
N ALA A 215 -19.94 11.57 -3.91
CA ALA A 215 -20.30 11.69 -2.51
C ALA A 215 -21.51 12.62 -2.35
#